data_AF-A0AAT9HMQ6-F1
#
_entry.id   AF-A0AAT9HMQ6-F1
#
_cell.length_a   1.000
_cell.length_b   1.000
_cell.length_c   1.000
_cell.angle_alpha   90.00
_cell.angle_beta   90.00
_cell.angle_gamma   90.00
#
_symmetry.space_group_name_H-M   'P 1'
#
loop_
_entity.id
_entity.type
_entity.pdbx_description
1 polymer ?
#
loop_
_entity_poly.entity_id
_entity_poly.type
_entity_poly.pdbx_seq_one_letter_code
_entity_poly.pdbx_strand_id
1 'polypeptide(L)'
;MALDHVGTEDDTHLTDTGRADLVAALVEAGFAGRILLSAGATGVAKGHTGNDLPYSHVLTSFVPLLKTQGLSDEDARRILMENPRDLLSVR
;
A
#
# COMPACT_ATOMS: atom_id res chain seq x y z
N MET A 1 0.76 1.68 10.76
CA MET A 1 0.76 2.80 9.81
C MET A 1 0.13 2.32 8.52
N ALA A 2 -0.95 2.95 8.09
CA ALA A 2 -1.55 2.68 6.79
C ALA A 2 -0.96 3.64 5.75
N LEU A 3 -0.40 3.10 4.68
CA LEU A 3 -0.05 3.85 3.49
C LEU A 3 -1.19 3.69 2.51
N ASP A 4 -2.02 4.73 2.45
CA ASP A 4 -3.18 4.80 1.56
C ASP A 4 -2.82 5.52 0.25
N HIS A 5 -3.73 5.54 -0.72
CA HIS A 5 -3.58 6.20 -2.03
C HIS A 5 -2.46 5.62 -2.91
N VAL A 6 -2.11 4.34 -2.73
CA VAL A 6 -1.21 3.61 -3.63
C VAL A 6 -1.73 3.68 -5.07
N GLY A 7 -0.94 4.23 -6.00
CA GLY A 7 -1.31 4.46 -7.40
C GLY A 7 -1.85 5.86 -7.72
N THR A 8 -1.94 6.76 -6.73
CA THR A 8 -2.29 8.17 -6.96
C THR A 8 -1.02 8.99 -7.13
N GLU A 9 -0.89 9.65 -8.27
CA GLU A 9 0.28 10.45 -8.66
C GLU A 9 -0.14 11.91 -8.87
N ASP A 10 -0.02 12.74 -7.83
CA ASP A 10 -0.35 14.18 -7.87
C ASP A 10 0.56 14.99 -6.92
N ASP A 11 0.39 16.32 -6.89
CA ASP A 11 1.24 17.22 -6.10
C ASP A 11 1.05 17.12 -4.57
N THR A 12 0.04 16.36 -4.12
CA THR A 12 -0.35 16.26 -2.70
C THR A 12 -0.05 14.91 -2.08
N HIS A 13 0.17 13.87 -2.90
CA HIS A 13 0.49 12.52 -2.46
C HIS A 13 1.93 12.14 -2.80
N LEU A 14 2.50 11.19 -2.04
CA LEU A 14 3.73 10.53 -2.48
C LEU A 14 3.45 9.74 -3.76
N THR A 15 4.41 9.79 -4.68
CA THR A 15 4.47 8.87 -5.82
C THR A 15 4.58 7.42 -5.35
N ASP A 16 4.24 6.45 -6.20
CA ASP A 16 4.43 5.04 -5.87
C ASP A 16 5.90 4.72 -5.62
N THR A 17 6.85 5.33 -6.35
CA THR A 17 8.27 5.17 -6.02
C THR A 17 8.60 5.71 -4.63
N GLY A 18 8.18 6.93 -4.30
CA GLY A 18 8.44 7.50 -2.97
C GLY A 18 7.75 6.73 -1.83
N ARG A 19 6.56 6.17 -2.10
CA ARG A 19 5.86 5.30 -1.16
C ARG A 19 6.56 3.95 -1.00
N ALA A 20 7.11 3.39 -2.07
CA ALA A 20 7.89 2.16 -2.03
C ALA A 20 9.19 2.35 -1.23
N ASP A 21 9.89 3.48 -1.41
CA ASP A 21 11.07 3.84 -0.63
C ASP A 21 10.75 3.98 0.87
N LEU A 22 9.60 4.58 1.20
CA LEU A 22 9.12 4.65 2.59
C LEU A 22 8.81 3.27 3.17
N VAL A 23 8.20 2.37 2.39
CA VAL A 23 7.96 0.99 2.82
C VAL A 23 9.30 0.29 3.11
N ALA A 24 10.28 0.40 2.22
CA ALA A 24 11.60 -0.18 2.41
C ALA A 24 12.26 0.34 3.69
N ALA A 25 12.28 1.66 3.90
CA ALA A 25 12.84 2.26 5.11
C ALA A 25 12.16 1.79 6.40
N LEU A 26 10.83 1.61 6.38
CA LEU A 26 10.09 1.10 7.54
C LEU A 26 10.37 -0.37 7.82
N VAL A 27 10.51 -1.19 6.79
CA VAL A 27 10.88 -2.60 6.92
C VAL A 27 12.29 -2.71 7.51
N GLU A 28 13.25 -1.96 6.98
CA GLU A 28 14.63 -1.89 7.50
C GLU A 28 14.68 -1.44 8.96
N ALA A 29 13.81 -0.51 9.35
CA ALA A 29 13.67 -0.05 10.72
C ALA A 29 12.91 -1.02 11.65
N GLY A 30 12.49 -2.20 11.17
CA GLY A 30 11.82 -3.23 11.96
C GLY A 30 10.32 -3.02 12.15
N PHE A 31 9.68 -2.18 11.32
CA PHE A 31 8.25 -1.87 11.41
C PHE A 31 7.37 -2.62 10.41
N ALA A 32 7.89 -3.64 9.72
CA ALA A 32 7.15 -4.46 8.75
C ALA A 32 5.79 -4.93 9.27
N GLY A 33 5.73 -5.35 10.54
CA GLY A 33 4.50 -5.81 11.19
C GLY A 33 3.46 -4.75 11.53
N ARG A 34 3.68 -3.49 11.15
CA ARG A 34 2.72 -2.38 11.32
C ARG A 34 2.29 -1.74 10.00
N ILE A 35 2.77 -2.21 8.85
CA ILE A 35 2.48 -1.61 7.55
C ILE A 35 1.17 -2.16 7.00
N LEU A 36 0.29 -1.27 6.53
CA LEU A 36 -0.92 -1.62 5.76
C LEU A 36 -0.92 -0.83 4.46
N LEU A 37 -1.44 -1.42 3.39
CA LEU A 37 -1.48 -0.82 2.06
C LEU A 37 -2.93 -0.72 1.58
N SER A 38 -3.27 0.40 0.96
CA SER A 38 -4.58 0.62 0.32
C SER A 38 -4.42 1.53 -0.90
N ALA A 39 -5.24 1.28 -1.93
CA ALA A 39 -5.33 2.13 -3.11
C ALA A 39 -6.18 3.39 -2.87
N GLY A 40 -7.11 3.38 -1.90
CA GLY A 40 -8.10 4.46 -1.75
C GLY A 40 -9.00 4.61 -2.98
N ALA A 41 -9.15 3.55 -3.79
CA ALA A 41 -9.90 3.58 -5.03
C ALA A 41 -11.40 3.81 -4.80
N THR A 42 -12.00 4.67 -5.61
CA THR A 42 -13.40 5.08 -5.53
C THR A 42 -14.16 4.57 -6.75
N GLY A 43 -15.04 3.58 -6.57
CA GLY A 43 -15.84 3.06 -7.68
C GLY A 43 -16.85 4.06 -8.24
N VAL A 44 -17.47 4.87 -7.37
CA VAL A 44 -18.39 5.94 -7.76
C VAL A 44 -18.31 7.09 -6.77
N ALA A 45 -17.92 8.28 -7.22
CA ALA A 45 -17.97 9.50 -6.43
C ALA A 45 -19.32 10.22 -6.58
N LYS A 46 -19.75 10.93 -5.52
CA LYS A 46 -21.00 11.71 -5.50
C LYS A 46 -20.71 13.12 -5.04
N GLY A 47 -20.99 14.11 -5.89
CA GLY A 47 -20.78 15.53 -5.59
C GLY A 47 -19.35 16.05 -5.78
N HIS A 48 -18.43 15.21 -6.27
CA HIS A 48 -17.06 15.57 -6.66
C HIS A 48 -16.52 14.54 -7.66
N THR A 49 -15.36 14.82 -8.25
CA THR A 49 -14.63 13.87 -9.09
C THR A 49 -14.06 12.74 -8.24
N GLY A 50 -14.17 11.49 -8.71
CA GLY A 50 -13.51 10.33 -8.10
C GLY A 50 -12.11 10.10 -8.68
N ASN A 51 -11.33 9.22 -8.08
CA ASN A 51 -10.06 8.80 -8.65
C ASN A 51 -10.27 7.68 -9.68
N ASP A 52 -9.56 7.76 -10.80
CA ASP A 52 -9.55 6.73 -11.85
C ASP A 52 -8.46 5.71 -11.54
N LEU A 53 -8.71 4.87 -10.53
CA LEU A 53 -7.73 3.91 -10.01
C LEU A 53 -8.34 2.52 -9.80
N PRO A 54 -7.76 1.45 -10.38
CA PRO A 54 -8.25 0.10 -10.15
C PRO A 54 -8.06 -0.37 -8.70
N TYR A 55 -9.07 -1.03 -8.13
CA TYR A 55 -8.96 -1.65 -6.79
C TYR A 55 -7.79 -2.64 -6.67
N SER A 56 -7.40 -3.26 -7.78
CA SER A 56 -6.33 -4.25 -7.84
C SER A 56 -4.92 -3.64 -7.87
N HIS A 57 -4.77 -2.31 -8.00
CA HIS A 57 -3.48 -1.67 -8.28
C HIS A 57 -2.39 -1.99 -7.26
N VAL A 58 -2.75 -2.10 -5.98
CA VAL A 58 -1.82 -2.56 -4.92
C VAL A 58 -1.18 -3.89 -5.29
N LEU A 59 -1.98 -4.86 -5.75
CA LEU A 59 -1.51 -6.22 -6.05
C LEU A 59 -0.85 -6.33 -7.43
N THR A 60 -1.38 -5.62 -8.44
CA THR A 60 -0.96 -5.78 -9.84
C THR A 60 0.22 -4.90 -10.22
N SER A 61 0.47 -3.82 -9.47
CA SER A 61 1.49 -2.83 -9.81
C SER A 61 2.44 -2.56 -8.64
N PHE A 62 1.90 -2.21 -7.47
CA PHE A 62 2.71 -1.73 -6.36
C PHE A 62 3.49 -2.84 -5.65
N VAL A 63 2.89 -4.00 -5.40
CA VAL A 63 3.60 -5.15 -4.83
C VAL A 63 4.75 -5.62 -5.73
N PRO A 64 4.58 -5.76 -7.06
CA PRO A 64 5.71 -5.97 -7.97
C PRO A 64 6.82 -4.92 -7.84
N LEU A 65 6.50 -3.63 -7.71
CA LEU A 65 7.50 -2.58 -7.48
C LEU A 65 8.26 -2.79 -6.16
N LEU A 66 7.57 -3.08 -5.06
CA LEU A 66 8.22 -3.39 -3.78
C LEU A 66 9.17 -4.59 -3.91
N LYS A 67 8.76 -5.62 -4.68
CA LYS A 67 9.56 -6.82 -4.95
C LYS A 67 10.82 -6.50 -5.74
N THR A 68 10.73 -5.67 -6.77
CA THR A 68 11.92 -5.27 -7.55
C THR A 68 12.89 -4.43 -6.73
N GLN A 69 12.40 -3.71 -5.72
CA GLN A 69 13.22 -2.99 -4.73
C GLN A 69 13.75 -3.87 -3.59
N GLY A 70 13.50 -5.19 -3.62
CA GLY A 70 14.09 -6.15 -2.68
C GLY A 70 13.22 -6.52 -1.48
N LEU A 71 11.93 -6.15 -1.45
CA LEU A 71 11.03 -6.60 -0.39
C LEU A 71 10.95 -8.13 -0.36
N SER A 72 11.27 -8.72 0.79
CA SER A 72 11.28 -10.18 0.97
C SER A 72 9.87 -10.78 0.82
N ASP A 73 9.79 -12.06 0.46
CA ASP A 73 8.50 -12.79 0.41
C ASP A 73 7.81 -12.84 1.77
N GLU A 74 8.60 -12.91 2.83
CA GLU A 74 8.10 -12.91 4.19
C GLU A 74 7.48 -11.55 4.57
N ASP A 75 8.16 -10.44 4.28
CA ASP A 75 7.61 -9.10 4.53
C ASP A 75 6.39 -8.82 3.67
N ALA A 76 6.39 -9.24 2.39
CA ALA A 76 5.23 -9.10 1.53
C ALA A 76 4.02 -9.89 2.09
N ARG A 77 4.25 -11.12 2.56
CA ARG A 77 3.22 -11.95 3.18
C ARG A 77 2.69 -11.31 4.48
N ARG A 78 3.59 -10.80 5.33
CA ARG A 78 3.26 -10.06 6.55
C ARG A 78 2.37 -8.85 6.23
N ILE A 79 2.77 -8.02 5.27
CA ILE A 79 2.07 -6.79 4.88
C ILE A 79 0.71 -7.07 4.24
N LEU A 80 0.62 -8.05 3.34
CA LEU A 80 -0.59 -8.29 2.55
C LEU A 80 -1.63 -9.16 3.26
N MET A 81 -1.22 -10.01 4.21
CA MET A 81 -2.11 -10.99 4.82
C MET A 81 -2.17 -10.88 6.32
N GLU A 82 -1.02 -10.87 6.99
CA GLU A 82 -1.00 -10.97 8.45
C GLU A 82 -1.35 -9.66 9.13
N ASN A 83 -0.79 -8.53 8.69
CA ASN A 83 -1.11 -7.22 9.28
C ASN A 83 -2.60 -6.88 9.13
N PRO A 84 -3.25 -7.06 7.95
CA PRO A 84 -4.69 -6.85 7.82
C PRO A 84 -5.49 -7.83 8.67
N ARG A 85 -5.07 -9.11 8.74
CA ARG A 85 -5.72 -10.09 9.61
C ARG A 85 -5.66 -9.62 11.06
N ASP A 86 -4.47 -9.34 11.58
CA ASP A 86 -4.25 -8.93 12.98
C ASP A 86 -5.06 -7.67 13.33
N LEU A 87 -5.17 -6.72 12.40
CA LEU A 87 -5.94 -5.49 12.60
C LEU A 87 -7.46 -5.73 12.56
N LEU A 88 -7.95 -6.49 11.58
CA LEU A 88 -9.38 -6.59 11.28
C LEU A 88 -10.07 -7.76 11.98
N SER A 89 -9.32 -8.77 12.42
CA SER A 89 -9.86 -9.85 13.24
C SER A 89 -9.87 -9.41 14.71
N VAL A 90 -10.81 -8.55 15.05
CA VAL A 90 -11.12 -8.25 16.46
C VAL A 90 -11.74 -9.51 17.07
N ARG A 91 -11.20 -9.97 18.20
CA ARG A 91 -11.85 -10.99 19.05
C ARG A 91 -12.90 -10.35 19.93
#